data_AF-A0A942BED2-F1
#
_entry.id   AF-A0A942BED2-F1
#
_cell.length_a   1.000
_cell.length_b   1.000
_cell.length_c   1.000
_cell.angle_alpha   90.00
_cell.angle_beta   90.00
_cell.angle_gamma   90.00
#
_symmetry.space_group_name_H-M   'P 1'
#
loop_
_entity.id
_entity.type
_entity.pdbx_description
1 polymer ?
#
loop_
_entity_poly.entity_id
_entity_poly.type
_entity_poly.pdbx_seq_one_letter_code
_entity_poly.pdbx_strand_id
1 'polypeptide(L)'
;MKPLEQRADVAYMQALNCVSYRMPRQGPFRPAGYLLALALRYGLVGAAATQHLLLSADADEENGVFSIAQGWPEAVEEHIRQFIAEQLPFQASASVPPLIGQLAYQPVGVALRLYRHFCPLDRCLEAAAEQFAIDHKRVLLQGVPFFQRPRVMRAFRQVTADSVRYALNFFDRRQYEIEEVSAIALIGE
;
A
#
# COMPACT_ATOMS: atom_id res chain seq x y z
N MET A 1 -19.50 -18.77 9.02
CA MET A 1 -18.45 -17.88 8.49
C MET A 1 -18.93 -16.45 8.63
N LYS A 2 -18.07 -15.48 8.98
CA LYS A 2 -18.49 -14.06 9.04
C LYS A 2 -18.84 -13.56 7.63
N PRO A 3 -19.83 -12.66 7.47
CA PRO A 3 -20.13 -12.03 6.18
C PRO A 3 -18.87 -11.42 5.55
N LEU A 4 -18.78 -11.48 4.22
CA LEU A 4 -17.65 -10.94 3.46
C LEU A 4 -17.35 -9.48 3.81
N GLU A 5 -18.37 -8.63 3.89
CA GLU A 5 -18.26 -7.21 4.26
C GLU A 5 -17.53 -7.03 5.60
N GLN A 6 -17.95 -7.77 6.63
CA GLN A 6 -17.31 -7.70 7.95
C GLN A 6 -15.86 -8.17 7.93
N ARG A 7 -15.54 -9.21 7.15
CA ARG A 7 -14.15 -9.67 6.99
C ARG A 7 -13.31 -8.62 6.28
N ALA A 8 -13.86 -8.00 5.25
CA ALA A 8 -13.18 -6.98 4.48
C ALA A 8 -12.93 -5.71 5.30
N ASP A 9 -13.92 -5.26 6.06
CA ASP A 9 -13.79 -4.12 6.99
C ASP A 9 -12.64 -4.34 7.96
N VAL A 10 -12.59 -5.52 8.60
CA VAL A 10 -11.50 -5.87 9.54
C VAL A 10 -10.16 -5.90 8.82
N ALA A 11 -10.06 -6.58 7.67
CA ALA A 11 -8.81 -6.71 6.93
C ALA A 11 -8.27 -5.35 6.46
N TYR A 12 -9.15 -4.48 5.94
CA TYR A 12 -8.76 -3.15 5.45
C TYR A 12 -8.47 -2.17 6.58
N MET A 13 -9.21 -2.20 7.69
CA MET A 13 -8.87 -1.40 8.86
C MET A 13 -7.51 -1.81 9.44
N GLN A 14 -7.22 -3.11 9.52
CA GLN A 14 -5.90 -3.59 9.95
C GLN A 14 -4.79 -3.20 8.96
N ALA A 15 -5.07 -3.26 7.66
CA ALA A 15 -4.15 -2.79 6.62
C ALA A 15 -3.81 -1.29 6.78
N LEU A 16 -4.82 -0.45 6.98
CA LEU A 16 -4.66 1.00 7.20
C LEU A 16 -3.84 1.29 8.46
N ASN A 17 -4.19 0.65 9.58
CA ASN A 17 -3.47 0.77 10.84
C ASN A 17 -2.01 0.29 10.73
N CYS A 18 -1.79 -0.81 10.02
CA CYS A 18 -0.45 -1.33 9.77
C CYS A 18 0.43 -0.26 9.09
N VAL A 19 -0.11 0.47 8.11
CA VAL A 19 0.65 1.55 7.46
C VAL A 19 0.89 2.74 8.39
N SER A 20 -0.08 3.11 9.24
CA SER A 20 0.07 4.23 10.18
C SER A 20 1.17 3.98 11.22
N TYR A 21 1.36 2.72 11.64
CA TYR A 21 2.43 2.35 12.57
C TYR A 21 3.83 2.53 11.99
N ARG A 22 3.98 2.44 10.66
CA ARG A 22 5.28 2.60 10.01
C ARG A 22 5.16 3.21 8.61
N MET A 23 4.99 4.52 8.61
CA MET A 23 5.12 5.31 7.39
C MET A 23 6.52 5.16 6.77
N PRO A 24 6.66 5.28 5.45
CA PRO A 24 7.97 5.31 4.79
C PRO A 24 8.84 6.43 5.35
N ARG A 25 10.15 6.24 5.35
CA ARG A 25 11.09 7.29 5.76
C ARG A 25 11.13 8.39 4.70
N GLN A 26 11.20 9.66 5.13
CA GLN A 26 11.27 10.82 4.20
C GLN A 26 12.48 10.76 3.27
N GLY A 27 13.64 10.31 3.76
CA GLY A 27 14.84 10.13 2.95
C GLY A 27 15.22 11.40 2.15
N PRO A 28 15.73 11.27 0.91
CA PRO A 28 16.06 12.40 0.04
C PRO A 28 14.86 12.89 -0.79
N PHE A 29 13.63 12.51 -0.45
CA PHE A 29 12.47 12.82 -1.28
C PHE A 29 11.99 14.26 -1.06
N ARG A 30 11.64 14.91 -2.17
CA ARG A 30 10.76 16.07 -2.16
C ARG A 30 9.34 15.62 -1.75
N PRO A 31 8.43 16.53 -1.33
CA PRO A 31 7.09 16.15 -0.90
C PRO A 31 6.35 15.21 -1.86
N ALA A 32 6.36 15.49 -3.16
CA ALA A 32 5.75 14.61 -4.16
C ALA A 32 6.33 13.18 -4.16
N GLY A 33 7.64 13.02 -4.00
CA GLY A 33 8.26 11.70 -3.93
C GLY A 33 7.92 10.95 -2.64
N TYR A 34 7.75 11.67 -1.54
CA TYR A 34 7.28 11.10 -0.28
C TYR A 34 5.82 10.62 -0.39
N LEU A 35 4.96 11.42 -1.02
CA LEU A 35 3.55 11.04 -1.27
C LEU A 35 3.46 9.77 -2.12
N LEU A 36 4.31 9.63 -3.14
CA LEU A 36 4.40 8.40 -3.94
C LEU A 36 4.86 7.20 -3.13
N ALA A 37 5.86 7.37 -2.25
CA ALA A 37 6.32 6.32 -1.35
C ALA A 37 5.20 5.87 -0.39
N LEU A 38 4.45 6.82 0.18
CA LEU A 38 3.33 6.55 1.08
C LEU A 38 2.18 5.85 0.34
N ALA A 39 1.81 6.35 -0.85
CA ALA A 39 0.79 5.73 -1.69
C ALA A 39 1.15 4.30 -2.10
N LEU A 40 2.41 4.05 -2.47
CA LEU A 40 2.90 2.71 -2.77
C LEU A 40 2.72 1.77 -1.56
N ARG A 41 3.07 2.22 -0.36
CA ARG A 41 2.92 1.41 0.86
C ARG A 41 1.46 1.06 1.14
N TYR A 42 0.56 2.03 1.07
CA TYR A 42 -0.88 1.75 1.16
C TYR A 42 -1.34 0.78 0.08
N GLY A 43 -0.91 0.97 -1.17
CA GLY A 43 -1.34 0.11 -2.26
C GLY A 43 -0.87 -1.34 -2.13
N LEU A 44 0.38 -1.57 -1.70
CA LEU A 44 0.90 -2.92 -1.52
C LEU A 44 0.26 -3.64 -0.33
N VAL A 45 0.04 -2.93 0.79
CA VAL A 45 -0.63 -3.50 1.96
C VAL A 45 -2.13 -3.74 1.68
N GLY A 46 -2.78 -2.85 0.93
CA GLY A 46 -4.13 -3.06 0.41
C GLY A 46 -4.21 -4.30 -0.48
N ALA A 47 -3.25 -4.47 -1.41
CA ALA A 47 -3.19 -5.64 -2.29
C ALA A 47 -3.03 -6.94 -1.49
N ALA A 48 -2.15 -6.94 -0.48
CA ALA A 48 -1.99 -8.07 0.44
C ALA A 48 -3.29 -8.38 1.21
N ALA A 49 -3.99 -7.36 1.71
CA ALA A 49 -5.28 -7.54 2.40
C ALA A 49 -6.34 -8.12 1.46
N THR A 50 -6.45 -7.61 0.23
CA THR A 50 -7.39 -8.14 -0.76
C THR A 50 -7.06 -9.59 -1.11
N GLN A 51 -5.78 -9.92 -1.28
CA GLN A 51 -5.37 -11.29 -1.59
C GLN A 51 -5.63 -12.27 -0.43
N HIS A 52 -5.50 -11.81 0.82
CA HIS A 52 -5.92 -12.60 1.99
C HIS A 52 -7.43 -12.88 1.97
N LEU A 53 -8.25 -11.88 1.64
CA LEU A 53 -9.70 -12.06 1.49
C LEU A 53 -10.02 -13.08 0.40
N LEU A 54 -9.38 -12.98 -0.77
CA LEU A 54 -9.56 -13.90 -1.90
C LEU A 54 -9.23 -15.36 -1.55
N LEU A 55 -8.19 -15.61 -0.74
CA LEU A 55 -7.85 -16.97 -0.30
C LEU A 55 -8.91 -17.61 0.61
N SER A 56 -9.69 -16.78 1.29
CA SER A 56 -10.77 -17.21 2.18
C SER A 56 -12.16 -17.06 1.55
N ALA A 57 -12.24 -16.61 0.30
CA ALA A 57 -13.48 -16.42 -0.43
C ALA A 57 -13.88 -17.70 -1.16
N ASP A 58 -15.17 -17.98 -1.23
CA ASP A 58 -15.69 -18.95 -2.19
C ASP A 58 -15.86 -18.31 -3.59
N ALA A 59 -16.28 -19.12 -4.57
CA ALA A 59 -16.44 -18.67 -5.95
C ALA A 59 -17.51 -17.58 -6.13
N ASP A 60 -18.52 -17.54 -5.25
CA ASP A 60 -19.60 -16.56 -5.29
C ASP A 60 -19.15 -15.23 -4.63
N GLU A 61 -18.26 -15.31 -3.64
CA GLU A 61 -17.69 -14.16 -2.92
C GLU A 61 -16.56 -13.45 -3.68
N GLU A 62 -15.87 -14.10 -4.61
CA GLU A 62 -14.71 -13.53 -5.33
C GLU A 62 -15.04 -12.17 -5.99
N ASN A 63 -16.20 -12.10 -6.65
CA ASN A 63 -16.68 -10.86 -7.26
C ASN A 63 -16.98 -9.77 -6.21
N GLY A 64 -17.48 -10.18 -5.03
CA GLY A 64 -17.67 -9.29 -3.91
C GLY A 64 -16.35 -8.71 -3.39
N VAL A 65 -15.30 -9.52 -3.30
CA VAL A 65 -13.96 -9.05 -2.88
C VAL A 65 -13.43 -8.02 -3.87
N PHE A 66 -13.56 -8.25 -5.18
CA PHE A 66 -13.16 -7.27 -6.19
C PHE A 66 -13.96 -5.98 -6.10
N SER A 67 -15.27 -6.06 -5.83
CA SER A 67 -16.10 -4.86 -5.65
C SER A 67 -15.69 -4.07 -4.41
N ILE A 68 -15.38 -4.75 -3.30
CA ILE A 68 -14.95 -4.09 -2.07
C ILE A 68 -13.57 -3.44 -2.24
N ALA A 69 -12.65 -4.09 -2.99
CA ALA A 69 -11.35 -3.51 -3.31
C ALA A 69 -11.44 -2.17 -4.04
N GLN A 70 -12.52 -1.91 -4.79
CA GLN A 70 -12.74 -0.61 -5.45
C GLN A 70 -12.97 0.52 -4.44
N GLY A 71 -13.40 0.23 -3.21
CA GLY A 71 -13.55 1.20 -2.12
C GLY A 71 -12.25 1.51 -1.37
N TRP A 72 -11.16 0.79 -1.65
CA TRP A 72 -9.85 1.04 -1.01
C TRP A 72 -9.37 2.51 -1.11
N PRO A 73 -9.51 3.22 -2.25
CA PRO A 73 -9.06 4.61 -2.36
C PRO A 73 -9.74 5.54 -1.37
N GLU A 74 -11.05 5.38 -1.19
CA GLU A 74 -11.86 6.19 -0.29
C GLU A 74 -11.49 5.92 1.17
N ALA A 75 -11.26 4.65 1.52
CA ALA A 75 -10.80 4.26 2.85
C ALA A 75 -9.41 4.84 3.18
N VAL A 76 -8.48 4.81 2.22
CA VAL A 76 -7.14 5.42 2.35
C VAL A 76 -7.24 6.94 2.48
N GLU A 77 -8.07 7.59 1.66
CA GLU A 77 -8.31 9.03 1.73
C GLU A 77 -8.78 9.44 3.13
N GLU A 78 -9.82 8.79 3.65
CA GLU A 78 -10.38 9.13 4.95
C GLU A 78 -9.39 8.86 6.07
N HIS A 79 -8.69 7.73 6.03
CA HIS A 79 -7.66 7.41 7.02
C HIS A 79 -6.53 8.44 7.03
N ILE A 80 -6.12 8.94 5.86
CA ILE A 80 -5.09 9.97 5.80
C ILE A 80 -5.58 11.29 6.37
N ARG A 81 -6.81 11.69 6.03
CA ARG A 81 -7.44 12.91 6.55
C ARG A 81 -7.52 12.89 8.07
N GLN A 82 -7.93 11.76 8.64
CA GLN A 82 -8.16 11.63 10.08
C GLN A 82 -6.88 11.43 10.89
N PHE A 83 -5.93 10.63 10.40
CA PHE A 83 -4.84 10.14 11.25
C PHE A 83 -3.44 10.52 10.76
N ILE A 84 -3.24 10.72 9.45
CA ILE A 84 -1.89 10.81 8.89
C ILE A 84 -1.48 12.23 8.52
N ALA A 85 -2.43 13.08 8.10
CA ALA A 85 -2.15 14.39 7.51
C ALA A 85 -1.26 15.28 8.40
N GLU A 86 -1.50 15.25 9.71
CA GLU A 86 -0.73 16.01 10.71
C GLU A 86 0.66 15.41 11.00
N GLN A 87 0.88 14.15 10.65
CA GLN A 87 2.15 13.45 10.85
C GLN A 87 3.09 13.55 9.63
N LEU A 88 2.61 14.16 8.53
CA LEU A 88 3.41 14.32 7.32
C LEU A 88 4.56 15.31 7.57
N PRO A 89 5.75 15.10 6.97
CA PRO A 89 6.92 15.95 7.19
C PRO A 89 6.82 17.33 6.50
N PHE A 90 5.64 17.71 6.03
CA PHE A 90 5.32 18.95 5.35
C PHE A 90 3.83 19.26 5.53
N GLN A 91 3.47 20.53 5.36
CA GLN A 91 2.07 20.95 5.39
C GLN A 91 1.32 20.36 4.19
N ALA A 92 0.37 19.46 4.45
CA ALA A 92 -0.46 18.85 3.43
C ALA A 92 -1.63 19.76 3.05
N SER A 93 -1.89 19.91 1.76
CA SER A 93 -3.11 20.54 1.26
C SER A 93 -4.29 19.59 1.35
N ALA A 94 -5.51 20.12 1.27
CA ALA A 94 -6.75 19.33 1.24
C ALA A 94 -6.81 18.31 0.06
N SER A 95 -6.00 18.51 -0.99
CA SER A 95 -5.88 17.61 -2.13
C SER A 95 -4.95 16.42 -1.92
N VAL A 96 -4.17 16.38 -0.84
CA VAL A 96 -3.21 15.30 -0.57
C VAL A 96 -3.92 13.96 -0.27
N PRO A 97 -4.91 13.88 0.64
CA PRO A 97 -5.60 12.62 0.92
C PRO A 97 -6.21 11.93 -0.32
N PRO A 98 -7.04 12.60 -1.17
CA PRO A 98 -7.63 11.96 -2.34
C PRO A 98 -6.56 11.53 -3.36
N LEU A 99 -5.47 12.31 -3.50
CA LEU A 99 -4.35 11.94 -4.37
C LEU A 99 -3.70 10.63 -3.92
N ILE A 100 -3.41 10.48 -2.62
CA ILE A 100 -2.80 9.26 -2.09
C ILE A 100 -3.76 8.08 -2.26
N GLY A 101 -5.05 8.25 -1.96
CA GLY A 101 -6.06 7.20 -2.16
C GLY A 101 -6.10 6.68 -3.60
N GLN A 102 -6.15 7.59 -4.58
CA GLN A 102 -6.12 7.23 -6.01
C GLN A 102 -4.84 6.49 -6.41
N LEU A 103 -3.68 6.99 -5.97
CA LEU A 103 -2.40 6.37 -6.27
C LEU A 103 -2.26 4.99 -5.61
N ALA A 104 -2.77 4.83 -4.39
CA ALA A 104 -2.74 3.57 -3.66
C ALA A 104 -3.57 2.47 -4.35
N TYR A 105 -4.52 2.79 -5.22
CA TYR A 105 -5.25 1.78 -5.98
C TYR A 105 -4.42 1.13 -7.08
N GLN A 106 -3.42 1.84 -7.63
CA GLN A 106 -2.69 1.35 -8.80
C GLN A 106 -1.96 0.03 -8.51
N PRO A 107 -1.23 -0.14 -7.39
CA PRO A 107 -0.64 -1.43 -7.04
C PRO A 107 -1.69 -2.53 -6.83
N VAL A 108 -2.82 -2.21 -6.20
CA VAL A 108 -3.95 -3.15 -6.00
C VAL A 108 -4.45 -3.67 -7.35
N GLY A 109 -4.73 -2.78 -8.30
CA GLY A 109 -5.20 -3.15 -9.63
C GLY A 109 -4.20 -3.97 -10.45
N VAL A 110 -2.88 -3.79 -10.26
CA VAL A 110 -1.86 -4.65 -10.89
C VAL A 110 -1.83 -6.02 -10.23
N ALA A 111 -1.76 -6.07 -8.90
CA ALA A 111 -1.70 -7.32 -8.14
C ALA A 111 -2.92 -8.22 -8.40
N LEU A 112 -4.14 -7.66 -8.44
CA LEU A 112 -5.36 -8.42 -8.70
C LEU A 112 -5.42 -9.02 -10.12
N ARG A 113 -4.87 -8.32 -11.11
CA ARG A 113 -4.75 -8.87 -12.49
C ARG A 113 -3.80 -10.05 -12.52
N LEU A 114 -2.68 -9.98 -11.80
CA LEU A 114 -1.70 -11.07 -11.71
C LEU A 114 -2.22 -12.26 -10.89
N TYR A 115 -3.01 -12.01 -9.84
CA TYR A 115 -3.67 -13.06 -9.06
C TYR A 115 -4.52 -13.98 -9.94
N ARG A 116 -5.28 -13.43 -10.90
CA ARG A 116 -6.08 -14.22 -11.85
C ARG A 116 -5.26 -15.14 -12.76
N HIS A 117 -3.95 -14.91 -12.83
CA HIS A 117 -3.01 -15.77 -13.53
C HIS A 117 -2.28 -16.75 -12.59
N PHE A 118 -2.81 -16.97 -11.37
CA PHE A 118 -2.24 -17.82 -10.33
C PHE A 118 -0.82 -17.42 -9.93
N CYS A 119 -0.51 -16.13 -10.04
CA CYS A 119 0.80 -15.61 -9.67
C CYS A 119 0.94 -15.56 -8.13
N PRO A 120 2.07 -16.05 -7.57
CA PRO A 120 2.37 -15.93 -6.15
C PRO A 120 2.32 -14.47 -5.65
N LEU A 121 1.91 -14.25 -4.40
CA LEU A 121 1.73 -12.91 -3.81
C LEU A 121 3.01 -12.07 -3.89
N ASP A 122 4.16 -12.64 -3.56
CA ASP A 122 5.47 -11.97 -3.63
C ASP A 122 5.72 -11.39 -5.02
N ARG A 123 5.46 -12.18 -6.07
CA ARG A 123 5.57 -11.75 -7.47
C ARG A 123 4.53 -10.71 -7.85
N CYS A 124 3.29 -10.84 -7.39
CA CYS A 124 2.25 -9.83 -7.59
C CYS A 124 2.68 -8.47 -7.01
N LEU A 125 3.19 -8.45 -5.77
CA LEU A 125 3.61 -7.24 -5.08
C LEU A 125 4.86 -6.62 -5.70
N GLU A 126 5.86 -7.43 -6.05
CA GLU A 126 7.08 -6.98 -6.74
C GLU A 126 6.74 -6.30 -8.08
N ALA A 127 5.92 -6.96 -8.92
CA ALA A 127 5.53 -6.44 -10.22
C ALA A 127 4.68 -5.17 -10.10
N ALA A 128 3.73 -5.14 -9.15
CA ALA A 128 2.94 -3.95 -8.86
C ALA A 128 3.82 -2.76 -8.44
N ALA A 129 4.83 -3.00 -7.60
CA ALA A 129 5.73 -1.97 -7.15
C ALA A 129 6.70 -1.49 -8.24
N GLU A 130 7.20 -2.40 -9.08
CA GLU A 130 8.03 -2.06 -10.23
C GLU A 130 7.27 -1.19 -11.23
N GLN A 131 6.04 -1.58 -11.58
CA GLN A 131 5.17 -0.83 -12.47
C GLN A 131 4.92 0.58 -11.92
N PHE A 132 4.58 0.69 -10.63
CA PHE A 132 4.37 1.98 -9.97
C PHE A 132 5.62 2.87 -10.03
N ALA A 133 6.80 2.30 -9.80
CA ALA A 133 8.06 3.04 -9.87
C ALA A 133 8.37 3.54 -11.30
N ILE A 134 8.03 2.76 -12.33
CA ILE A 134 8.17 3.15 -13.74
C ILE A 134 7.25 4.31 -14.07
N ASP A 135 5.96 4.18 -13.75
CA ASP A 135 4.92 5.15 -14.09
C ASP A 135 5.17 6.52 -13.44
N HIS A 136 5.71 6.52 -12.22
CA HIS A 136 5.93 7.74 -11.45
C HIS A 136 7.37 8.23 -11.43
N LYS A 137 8.28 7.62 -12.22
CA LYS A 137 9.69 8.02 -12.30
C LYS A 137 9.86 9.51 -12.63
N ARG A 138 9.01 10.05 -13.51
CA ARG A 138 9.07 11.47 -13.88
C ARG A 138 8.78 12.38 -12.69
N VAL A 139 7.76 12.06 -11.90
CA VAL A 139 7.35 12.83 -10.72
C VAL A 139 8.42 12.73 -9.62
N LEU A 140 8.98 11.54 -9.40
CA LEU A 140 10.08 11.33 -8.44
C LEU A 140 11.31 12.20 -8.72
N LEU A 141 11.61 12.45 -9.99
CA LEU A 141 12.80 13.18 -10.43
C LEU A 141 12.53 14.65 -10.75
N GLN A 142 11.28 15.09 -10.65
CA GLN A 142 10.90 16.46 -10.95
C GLN A 142 11.56 17.44 -9.97
N GLY A 143 12.28 18.43 -10.51
CA GLY A 143 13.01 19.41 -9.70
C GLY A 143 14.20 18.82 -8.93
N VAL A 144 14.64 17.59 -9.25
CA VAL A 144 15.85 16.98 -8.69
C VAL A 144 17.04 17.24 -9.64
N PRO A 145 18.14 17.85 -9.15
CA PRO A 145 19.36 18.03 -9.93
C PRO A 145 19.89 16.71 -10.48
N PHE A 146 20.40 16.71 -11.72
CA PHE A 146 20.74 15.47 -12.44
C PHE A 146 21.71 14.56 -11.66
N PHE A 147 22.70 15.14 -10.96
CA PHE A 147 23.70 14.42 -10.16
C PHE A 147 23.12 13.80 -8.88
N GLN A 148 21.95 14.26 -8.40
CA GLN A 148 21.25 13.69 -7.24
C GLN A 148 20.24 12.62 -7.63
N ARG A 149 19.84 12.54 -8.91
CA ARG A 149 18.84 11.57 -9.39
C ARG A 149 19.19 10.11 -9.07
N PRO A 150 20.44 9.63 -9.21
CA PRO A 150 20.78 8.26 -8.82
C PRO A 150 20.54 7.97 -7.34
N ARG A 151 20.81 8.94 -6.46
CA ARG A 151 20.57 8.83 -5.01
C ARG A 151 19.08 8.73 -4.70
N VAL A 152 18.26 9.59 -5.33
CA VAL A 152 16.79 9.55 -5.16
C VAL A 152 16.22 8.23 -5.65
N MET A 153 16.63 7.76 -6.84
CA MET A 153 16.17 6.46 -7.36
C MET A 153 16.58 5.30 -6.47
N ARG A 154 17.81 5.29 -5.93
CA ARG A 154 18.26 4.25 -5.00
C ARG A 154 17.44 4.26 -3.71
N ALA A 155 17.17 5.43 -3.15
CA ALA A 155 16.32 5.56 -1.98
C ALA A 155 14.89 5.09 -2.25
N PHE A 156 14.32 5.42 -3.41
CA PHE A 156 12.98 4.96 -3.77
C PHE A 156 12.92 3.44 -3.93
N ARG A 157 13.92 2.83 -4.59
CA ARG A 157 14.03 1.37 -4.69
C ARG A 157 14.13 0.70 -3.31
N GLN A 158 14.86 1.29 -2.37
CA GLN A 158 14.92 0.78 -1.01
C GLN A 158 13.55 0.81 -0.35
N VAL A 159 12.84 1.94 -0.44
CA VAL A 159 11.47 2.08 0.11
C VAL A 159 10.50 1.12 -0.57
N THR A 160 10.65 0.87 -1.86
CA THR A 160 9.88 -0.14 -2.59
C THR A 160 10.12 -1.53 -2.01
N ALA A 161 11.39 -1.96 -1.90
CA ALA A 161 11.74 -3.26 -1.35
C ALA A 161 11.26 -3.44 0.11
N ASP A 162 11.42 -2.39 0.93
CA ASP A 162 10.93 -2.39 2.30
C ASP A 162 9.40 -2.46 2.33
N SER A 163 8.69 -1.78 1.43
CA SER A 163 7.21 -1.81 1.39
C SER A 163 6.66 -3.14 0.88
N VAL A 164 7.35 -3.82 -0.05
CA VAL A 164 7.00 -5.19 -0.46
C VAL A 164 7.14 -6.14 0.72
N ARG A 165 8.28 -6.11 1.41
CA ARG A 165 8.51 -6.94 2.61
C ARG A 165 7.47 -6.67 3.70
N TYR A 166 7.17 -5.39 3.92
CA TYR A 166 6.17 -4.97 4.89
C TYR A 166 4.78 -5.53 4.58
N ALA A 167 4.36 -5.49 3.31
CA ALA A 167 3.09 -6.05 2.86
C ALA A 167 3.05 -7.59 2.95
N LEU A 168 4.16 -8.27 2.65
CA LEU A 168 4.29 -9.73 2.84
C LEU A 168 4.17 -10.11 4.32
N ASN A 169 4.91 -9.43 5.20
CA ASN A 169 4.84 -9.69 6.64
C ASN A 169 3.42 -9.44 7.18
N PHE A 170 2.74 -8.39 6.71
CA PHE A 170 1.32 -8.16 7.03
C PHE A 170 0.44 -9.33 6.58
N PHE A 171 0.61 -9.80 5.34
CA PHE A 171 -0.15 -10.94 4.82
C PHE A 171 0.06 -12.19 5.65
N ASP A 172 1.31 -12.53 5.98
CA ASP A 172 1.65 -13.71 6.78
C ASP A 172 0.96 -13.62 8.15
N ARG A 173 1.05 -12.46 8.83
CA ARG A 173 0.37 -12.25 10.12
C ARG A 173 -1.14 -12.41 10.03
N ARG A 174 -1.75 -11.95 8.94
CA ARG A 174 -3.19 -12.15 8.68
C ARG A 174 -3.54 -13.63 8.49
N GLN A 175 -2.68 -14.42 7.84
CA GLN A 175 -2.89 -15.87 7.73
C GLN A 175 -2.85 -16.58 9.08
N TYR A 176 -2.09 -16.08 10.05
CA TYR A 176 -2.05 -16.59 11.43
C TYR A 176 -3.09 -15.93 12.36
N GLU A 177 -4.03 -15.15 11.82
CA GLU A 177 -5.07 -14.43 12.57
C GLU A 177 -4.54 -13.48 13.65
N ILE A 178 -3.30 -12.99 13.50
CA ILE A 178 -2.69 -12.07 14.45
C ILE A 178 -3.31 -10.68 14.25
N GLU A 179 -3.73 -10.04 15.35
CA GLU A 179 -4.21 -8.67 15.32
C GLU A 179 -3.06 -7.69 15.08
N GLU A 180 -3.27 -6.73 14.18
CA GLU A 180 -2.29 -5.68 13.92
C GLU A 180 -2.29 -4.66 15.06
N VAL A 181 -1.26 -4.74 15.90
CA VAL A 181 -0.90 -3.72 16.89
C VAL A 181 0.49 -3.18 16.58
N SER A 182 0.77 -1.95 17.00
CA SER A 182 2.06 -1.28 16.73
C SER A 182 3.28 -2.14 17.07
N ALA A 183 3.27 -2.83 18.22
CA ALA A 183 4.37 -3.69 18.63
C ALA A 183 4.65 -4.86 17.66
N ILE A 184 3.61 -5.40 17.01
CA ILE A 184 3.68 -6.56 16.12
C ILE A 184 4.02 -6.15 14.68
N ALA A 185 3.44 -5.04 14.21
CA ALA A 185 3.74 -4.49 12.89
C ALA A 185 5.24 -4.15 12.72
N LEU A 186 5.96 -3.98 13.83
CA LEU A 186 7.39 -3.70 13.88
C LEU A 186 8.29 -4.95 14.00
N ILE A 187 7.74 -6.15 14.17
CA ILE A 187 8.52 -7.41 14.30
C ILE A 187 8.83 -7.98 12.90
N GLY A 188 10.10 -8.34 12.66
CA GLY A 188 10.55 -8.98 11.41
C GLY A 188 11.20 -8.06 10.38
N GLU A 189 11.59 -6.84 10.79
CA GLU A 189 12.44 -5.93 10.01
C GLU A 189 13.69 -5.49 10.76
#